data_AF-A0ABD0V0I8-F1
#
_entry.id   AF-A0ABD0V0I8-F1
#
_cell.length_a   1.000
_cell.length_b   1.000
_cell.length_c   1.000
_cell.angle_alpha   90.00
_cell.angle_beta   90.00
_cell.angle_gamma   90.00
#
_symmetry.space_group_name_H-M   'P 1'
#
loop_
_entity.id
_entity.type
_entity.pdbx_description
1 polymer ?
#
loop_
_entity_poly.entity_id
_entity_poly.type
_entity_poly.pdbx_seq_one_letter_code
_entity_poly.pdbx_strand_id
1 'polypeptide(L)'
;MEGDGGSCAICSDIQRLPEECVAHAISLTSPRDACRSEAVSAAFRSAASSDNVWRSFLPSDYAEMLARAVDRVEFASMKHLYFRLCDPILIDGGKMGFFLDRETGVKCFILPARELRIVCVEGDTPQYWRWIHHPESRFSEVAELLVVWWLDIKGKINSRMLSKWSNYSAYLVFKVSNSASGLSHPLQEVSVTLGSHVSGFSVRLMEEQEPSRRRPILLRPRFMQNFLRRANLLQEPLEDLREPLNDQAVEAPNVPDEQAQVQAQRDRGMVGIPQRRQDGWMEILLGEFYNEEGDDGDVTMSFSAIKGGNPKSGLIVQGIEIRPKKLVGFDSSSRSIDDKNVTFGNRLVVQFMIRAKGQECETAQDLSGSDRIVMT
;
A
#
# COMPACT_ATOMS: atom_id res chain seq x y z
N MET A 1 -28.67 48.60 43.44
CA MET A 1 -29.71 47.56 43.33
C MET A 1 -29.76 47.22 41.86
N GLU A 2 -28.88 46.32 41.39
CA GLU A 2 -29.13 44.87 41.32
C GLU A 2 -30.44 44.60 40.55
N GLY A 3 -30.48 43.87 39.44
CA GLY A 3 -29.52 43.04 38.74
C GLY A 3 -30.18 42.55 37.45
N ASP A 4 -29.63 41.47 36.90
CA ASP A 4 -30.18 40.66 35.81
C ASP A 4 -29.71 41.00 34.39
N GLY A 5 -28.40 40.91 34.21
CA GLY A 5 -27.80 40.52 32.93
C GLY A 5 -27.74 39.00 32.86
N GLY A 6 -28.84 38.38 32.42
CA GLY A 6 -28.91 36.94 32.12
C GLY A 6 -27.91 36.57 31.02
N SER A 7 -26.69 36.26 31.42
CA SER A 7 -25.76 35.52 30.58
C SER A 7 -26.22 34.07 30.58
N CYS A 8 -26.97 33.69 29.53
CA CYS A 8 -27.19 32.29 29.19
C CYS A 8 -25.85 31.70 28.75
N ALA A 9 -24.98 31.40 29.72
CA ALA A 9 -23.73 30.70 29.51
C ALA A 9 -24.00 29.19 29.47
N ILE A 10 -24.79 28.73 28.50
CA ILE A 10 -24.72 27.33 28.04
C ILE A 10 -23.54 27.26 27.07
N CYS A 11 -22.35 27.56 27.56
CA CYS A 11 -21.14 27.04 26.95
C CYS A 11 -20.93 25.69 27.65
N SER A 12 -21.42 24.62 27.03
CA SER A 12 -21.24 23.25 27.47
C SER A 12 -19.75 22.92 27.43
N ASP A 13 -19.02 23.31 28.48
CA ASP A 13 -17.58 23.08 28.57
C ASP A 13 -17.33 21.59 28.48
N ILE A 14 -16.64 21.18 27.41
CA ILE A 14 -16.25 19.79 27.15
C ILE A 14 -15.41 19.21 28.32
N GLN A 15 -14.86 20.08 29.15
CA GLN A 15 -14.12 19.76 30.38
C GLN A 15 -15.01 19.25 31.52
N ARG A 16 -16.34 19.42 31.44
CA ARG A 16 -17.31 18.90 32.44
C ARG A 16 -17.83 17.51 32.08
N LEU A 17 -17.49 16.98 30.91
CA LEU A 17 -17.86 15.61 30.53
C LEU A 17 -17.09 14.60 31.40
N PRO A 18 -17.72 13.50 31.81
CA PRO A 18 -17.01 12.39 32.45
C PRO A 18 -15.89 11.86 31.56
N GLU A 19 -14.78 11.44 32.17
CA GLU A 19 -13.62 10.89 31.45
C GLU A 19 -14.00 9.75 30.51
N GLU A 20 -14.92 8.88 30.94
CA GLU A 20 -15.49 7.79 30.13
C GLU A 20 -16.14 8.28 28.82
N CYS A 21 -16.86 9.41 28.86
CA CYS A 21 -17.48 9.97 27.65
C CYS A 21 -16.42 10.50 26.68
N VAL A 22 -15.38 11.14 27.23
CA VAL A 22 -14.24 11.65 26.44
C VAL A 22 -13.45 10.48 25.86
N ALA A 23 -13.17 9.45 26.64
CA ALA A 23 -12.48 8.23 26.21
C ALA A 23 -13.29 7.52 25.11
N HIS A 24 -14.60 7.36 25.28
CA HIS A 24 -15.45 6.78 24.25
C HIS A 24 -15.43 7.61 22.95
N ALA A 25 -15.53 8.93 23.03
CA ALA A 25 -15.44 9.79 21.85
C ALA A 25 -14.08 9.63 21.14
N ILE A 26 -12.97 9.56 21.90
CA ILE A 26 -11.63 9.36 21.35
C ILE A 26 -11.48 7.97 20.73
N SER A 27 -12.08 6.93 21.31
CA SER A 27 -12.03 5.55 20.81
C SER A 27 -12.63 5.38 19.39
N LEU A 28 -13.45 6.35 18.96
CA LEU A 28 -14.06 6.41 17.63
C LEU A 28 -13.26 7.26 16.62
N THR A 29 -12.11 7.78 17.05
CA THR A 29 -11.20 8.58 16.19
C THR A 29 -10.03 7.73 15.69
N SER A 30 -8.99 8.36 15.15
CA SER A 30 -7.75 7.66 14.79
C SER A 30 -6.75 7.64 15.96
N PRO A 31 -5.81 6.66 16.00
CA PRO A 31 -4.68 6.67 16.92
C PRO A 31 -3.88 7.99 16.89
N ARG A 32 -3.78 8.61 15.71
CA ARG A 32 -3.16 9.92 15.52
C ARG A 32 -3.92 11.03 16.24
N ASP A 33 -5.25 11.01 16.19
CA ASP A 33 -6.09 11.99 16.87
C ASP A 33 -6.10 11.78 18.39
N ALA A 34 -6.10 10.52 18.85
CA ALA A 34 -5.93 10.19 20.26
C ALA A 34 -4.63 10.77 20.83
N CYS A 35 -3.51 10.63 20.11
CA CYS A 35 -2.23 11.24 20.53
C CYS A 35 -2.31 12.77 20.60
N ARG A 36 -3.04 13.41 19.68
CA ARG A 36 -3.23 14.87 19.68
C ARG A 36 -4.14 15.32 20.82
N SER A 37 -5.16 14.54 21.16
CA SER A 37 -6.05 14.78 22.28
C SER A 37 -5.31 14.83 23.61
N GLU A 38 -4.26 14.03 23.81
CA GLU A 38 -3.44 14.05 25.03
C GLU A 38 -2.81 15.42 25.35
N ALA A 39 -2.59 16.24 24.32
CA ALA A 39 -1.99 17.58 24.47
C ALA A 39 -3.01 18.66 24.85
N VAL A 40 -4.32 18.38 24.78
CA VAL A 40 -5.38 19.40 24.96
C VAL A 40 -5.57 19.79 26.42
N SER A 41 -5.70 18.81 27.31
CA SER A 41 -5.86 19.04 28.76
C SER A 41 -5.50 17.80 29.57
N ALA A 42 -5.42 17.92 30.91
CA ALA A 42 -5.19 16.78 31.78
C ALA A 42 -6.30 15.71 31.70
N ALA A 43 -7.57 16.14 31.58
CA ALA A 43 -8.70 15.23 31.44
C ALA A 43 -8.64 14.45 30.11
N PHE A 44 -8.33 15.14 28.99
CA PHE A 44 -8.14 14.48 27.70
C PHE A 44 -6.92 13.57 27.69
N ARG A 45 -5.84 13.93 28.39
CA ARG A 45 -4.66 13.08 28.54
C ARG A 45 -4.97 11.77 29.24
N SER A 46 -5.68 11.84 30.36
CA SER A 46 -6.11 10.65 31.11
C SER A 46 -6.99 9.77 30.22
N ALA A 47 -8.06 10.35 29.63
CA ALA A 47 -8.99 9.66 28.75
C ALA A 47 -8.30 9.01 27.53
N ALA A 48 -7.43 9.74 26.83
CA ALA A 48 -6.73 9.25 25.63
C ALA A 48 -5.68 8.19 25.95
N SER A 49 -5.11 8.20 27.16
CA SER A 49 -4.15 7.19 27.61
C SER A 49 -4.79 5.89 28.11
N SER A 50 -6.13 5.86 28.24
CA SER A 50 -6.88 4.71 28.74
C SER A 50 -6.75 3.49 27.82
N ASP A 51 -6.54 2.32 28.40
CA ASP A 51 -6.45 1.06 27.67
C ASP A 51 -7.72 0.74 26.87
N ASN A 52 -8.89 1.22 27.30
CA ASN A 52 -10.14 1.05 26.56
C ASN A 52 -10.10 1.71 25.18
N VAL A 53 -9.47 2.89 25.09
CA VAL A 53 -9.28 3.62 23.84
C VAL A 53 -8.32 2.85 22.92
N TRP A 54 -7.17 2.44 23.44
CA TRP A 54 -6.17 1.74 22.61
C TRP A 54 -6.62 0.34 22.21
N ARG A 55 -7.51 -0.30 22.99
CA ARG A 55 -8.14 -1.56 22.64
C ARG A 55 -9.10 -1.43 21.45
N SER A 56 -9.75 -0.29 21.23
CA SER A 56 -10.62 -0.08 20.06
C SER A 56 -9.84 0.11 18.76
N PHE A 57 -8.60 0.58 18.85
CA PHE A 57 -7.71 0.78 17.69
C PHE A 57 -6.99 -0.49 17.24
N LEU A 58 -6.90 -1.50 18.10
CA LEU A 58 -6.31 -2.78 17.76
C LEU A 58 -7.29 -3.61 16.92
N PRO A 59 -6.81 -4.34 15.90
CA PRO A 59 -7.67 -5.28 15.18
C PRO A 59 -8.26 -6.31 16.14
N SER A 60 -9.53 -6.70 15.98
CA SER A 60 -10.20 -7.62 16.91
C SER A 60 -9.51 -8.99 17.05
N ASP A 61 -8.76 -9.40 16.04
CA ASP A 61 -7.99 -10.65 15.96
C ASP A 61 -6.50 -10.47 16.32
N TYR A 62 -6.11 -9.37 16.98
CA TYR A 62 -4.72 -9.14 17.39
C TYR A 62 -4.15 -10.30 18.23
N ALA A 63 -4.97 -10.93 19.08
CA ALA A 63 -4.55 -12.05 19.91
C ALA A 63 -4.15 -13.28 19.08
N GLU A 64 -4.87 -13.55 17.98
CA GLU A 64 -4.54 -14.63 17.04
C GLU A 64 -3.25 -14.31 16.28
N MET A 65 -3.06 -13.05 15.89
CA MET A 65 -1.82 -12.60 15.24
C MET A 65 -0.61 -12.74 16.18
N LEU A 66 -0.76 -12.36 17.45
CA LEU A 66 0.28 -12.52 18.47
C LEU A 66 0.59 -14.00 18.75
N ALA A 67 -0.40 -14.88 18.71
CA ALA A 67 -0.18 -16.33 18.87
C ALA A 67 0.66 -16.93 17.73
N ARG A 68 0.62 -16.31 16.53
CA ARG A 68 1.41 -16.70 15.36
C ARG A 68 2.80 -16.08 15.32
N ALA A 69 3.09 -15.13 16.22
CA ALA A 69 4.37 -14.45 16.28
C ALA A 69 5.48 -15.41 16.68
N VAL A 70 6.65 -15.27 16.04
CA VAL A 70 7.85 -16.05 16.36
C VAL A 70 8.38 -15.68 17.74
N ASP A 71 8.47 -14.38 18.02
CA ASP A 71 8.93 -13.85 19.29
C ASP A 71 7.74 -13.43 20.16
N ARG A 72 7.83 -13.69 21.46
CA ARG A 72 6.83 -13.23 22.43
C ARG A 72 6.87 -11.72 22.55
N VAL A 73 5.72 -11.09 22.36
CA VAL A 73 5.57 -9.64 22.51
C VAL A 73 5.11 -9.33 23.94
N GLU A 74 6.02 -8.81 24.76
CA GLU A 74 5.69 -8.34 26.10
C GLU A 74 5.20 -6.89 26.07
N PHE A 75 4.15 -6.56 26.85
CA PHE A 75 3.62 -5.21 26.91
C PHE A 75 3.04 -4.87 28.29
N ALA A 76 3.17 -3.59 28.67
CA ALA A 76 2.67 -3.06 29.95
C ALA A 76 1.26 -2.43 29.85
N SER A 77 0.84 -2.03 28.65
CA SER A 77 -0.47 -1.41 28.37
C SER A 77 -0.90 -1.65 26.93
N MET A 78 -2.17 -1.41 26.61
CA MET A 78 -2.68 -1.54 25.22
C MET A 78 -2.04 -0.52 24.30
N LYS A 79 -1.74 0.68 24.81
CA LYS A 79 -0.96 1.70 24.10
C LYS A 79 0.45 1.20 23.76
N HIS A 80 1.12 0.58 24.73
CA HIS A 80 2.46 0.01 24.52
C HIS A 80 2.42 -1.11 23.47
N LEU A 81 1.41 -1.98 23.52
CA LEU A 81 1.21 -3.02 22.53
C LEU A 81 1.02 -2.44 21.13
N TYR A 82 0.17 -1.41 20.97
CA TYR A 82 -0.07 -0.77 19.67
C TYR A 82 1.23 -0.26 19.05
N PHE A 83 2.04 0.49 19.80
CA PHE A 83 3.32 0.99 19.29
C PHE A 83 4.32 -0.12 18.97
N ARG A 84 4.31 -1.21 19.73
CA ARG A 84 5.14 -2.39 19.45
C ARG A 84 4.70 -3.12 18.18
N LEU A 85 3.41 -3.11 17.87
CA LEU A 85 2.85 -3.67 16.64
C LEU A 85 3.02 -2.74 15.43
N CYS A 86 3.27 -1.44 15.61
CA CYS A 86 3.65 -0.56 14.50
C CYS A 86 5.00 -0.96 13.88
N ASP A 87 5.85 -1.59 14.67
CA ASP A 87 7.08 -2.17 14.18
C ASP A 87 6.82 -3.63 13.75
N PRO A 88 7.42 -4.09 12.64
CA PRO A 88 7.20 -5.44 12.12
C PRO A 88 7.58 -6.53 13.09
N ILE A 89 6.66 -7.46 13.26
CA ILE A 89 6.89 -8.75 13.90
C ILE A 89 6.82 -9.85 12.84
N LEU A 90 7.61 -10.89 13.04
CA LEU A 90 7.58 -12.07 12.17
C LEU A 90 6.51 -13.03 12.65
N ILE A 91 5.64 -13.48 11.74
CA ILE A 91 4.60 -14.47 12.01
C ILE A 91 4.78 -15.71 11.13
N ASP A 92 4.10 -16.80 11.47
CA ASP A 92 4.11 -18.09 10.75
C ASP A 92 5.50 -18.73 10.60
N GLY A 93 6.31 -18.63 11.64
CA GLY A 93 7.68 -19.16 11.60
C GLY A 93 8.63 -18.30 10.75
N GLY A 94 8.33 -17.02 10.55
CA GLY A 94 9.18 -16.09 9.80
C GLY A 94 8.83 -15.96 8.32
N LYS A 95 7.72 -16.55 7.89
CA LYS A 95 7.26 -16.52 6.50
C LYS A 95 6.67 -15.19 6.10
N MET A 96 6.21 -14.37 7.03
CA MET A 96 5.75 -13.03 6.72
C MET A 96 5.95 -12.09 7.90
N GLY A 97 6.06 -10.80 7.59
CA GLY A 97 6.03 -9.75 8.60
C GLY A 97 4.63 -9.17 8.73
N PHE A 98 4.21 -8.92 9.96
CA PHE A 98 2.97 -8.25 10.31
C PHE A 98 3.29 -6.97 11.09
N PHE A 99 2.59 -5.88 10.78
CA PHE A 99 2.64 -4.63 11.55
C PHE A 99 1.34 -3.85 11.37
N LEU A 100 1.14 -2.81 12.18
CA LEU A 100 0.03 -1.88 12.05
C LEU A 100 0.50 -0.57 11.43
N ASP A 101 -0.33 0.01 10.57
CA ASP A 101 -0.11 1.39 10.13
C ASP A 101 -0.28 2.32 11.33
N ARG A 102 0.72 3.18 11.56
CA ARG A 102 0.81 4.02 12.76
C ARG A 102 -0.29 5.09 12.84
N GLU A 103 -0.81 5.51 11.70
CA GLU A 103 -1.80 6.60 11.65
C GLU A 103 -3.23 6.07 11.75
N THR A 104 -3.49 4.91 11.12
CA THR A 104 -4.84 4.36 10.95
C THR A 104 -5.11 3.13 11.82
N GLY A 105 -4.08 2.40 12.26
CA GLY A 105 -4.23 1.11 12.95
C GLY A 105 -4.62 -0.05 12.03
N VAL A 106 -4.69 0.17 10.71
CA VAL A 106 -4.99 -0.87 9.74
C VAL A 106 -3.80 -1.83 9.61
N LYS A 107 -4.07 -3.12 9.43
CA LYS A 107 -3.05 -4.15 9.30
C LYS A 107 -2.19 -3.93 8.07
N CYS A 108 -0.90 -4.17 8.20
CA CYS A 108 0.08 -4.18 7.12
C CYS A 108 0.82 -5.51 7.11
N PHE A 109 1.24 -5.94 5.93
CA PHE A 109 1.97 -7.18 5.76
C PHE A 109 3.18 -6.97 4.87
N ILE A 110 4.24 -7.75 5.11
CA ILE A 110 5.37 -7.86 4.21
C ILE A 110 5.67 -9.32 3.93
N LEU A 111 5.63 -9.68 2.66
CA LEU A 111 6.00 -11.01 2.16
C LEU A 111 7.49 -10.98 1.80
N PRO A 112 8.38 -11.66 2.55
CA PRO A 112 9.80 -11.72 2.24
C PRO A 112 10.03 -12.41 0.90
N ALA A 113 11.14 -12.08 0.24
CA ALA A 113 11.52 -12.68 -1.04
C ALA A 113 11.53 -14.22 -1.04
N ARG A 114 11.77 -14.86 0.11
CA ARG A 114 11.74 -16.33 0.28
C ARG A 114 10.36 -16.95 0.05
N GLU A 115 9.30 -16.25 0.37
CA GLU A 115 7.93 -16.75 0.18
C GLU A 115 7.31 -16.27 -1.14
N LEU A 116 8.04 -15.46 -1.92
CA LEU A 116 7.60 -15.06 -3.25
C LEU A 116 7.89 -16.18 -4.24
N ARG A 117 6.94 -16.41 -5.15
CA ARG A 117 7.18 -17.26 -6.31
C ARG A 117 7.94 -16.44 -7.34
N ILE A 118 9.21 -16.77 -7.51
CA ILE A 118 10.07 -16.09 -8.49
C ILE A 118 10.45 -17.06 -9.61
N VAL A 119 10.05 -16.76 -10.83
CA VAL A 119 10.26 -17.61 -12.00
C VAL A 119 11.30 -16.99 -12.93
N CYS A 120 12.34 -17.77 -13.23
CA CYS A 120 13.43 -17.43 -14.15
C CYS A 120 13.81 -18.67 -14.99
N VAL A 121 13.21 -18.83 -16.18
CA VAL A 121 13.40 -19.94 -17.17
C VAL A 121 12.78 -21.31 -16.78
N GLU A 122 12.36 -22.08 -17.80
CA GLU A 122 11.78 -23.43 -17.71
C GLU A 122 12.84 -24.47 -17.29
N GLY A 123 12.87 -24.78 -16.00
CA GLY A 123 13.77 -25.76 -15.40
C GLY A 123 14.06 -25.37 -13.96
N ASP A 124 13.74 -26.25 -13.02
CA ASP A 124 13.78 -26.07 -11.56
C ASP A 124 15.22 -25.98 -11.01
N THR A 125 16.12 -25.27 -11.70
CA THR A 125 17.51 -25.07 -11.31
C THR A 125 17.65 -23.76 -10.52
N PRO A 126 17.92 -23.79 -9.21
CA PRO A 126 17.92 -22.61 -8.33
C PRO A 126 19.16 -21.70 -8.47
N GLN A 127 19.87 -21.72 -9.61
CA GLN A 127 21.19 -21.07 -9.74
C GLN A 127 21.16 -19.58 -10.14
N TYR A 128 19.99 -18.92 -10.10
CA TYR A 128 19.85 -17.53 -10.56
C TYR A 128 19.67 -16.51 -9.44
N TRP A 129 19.56 -16.98 -8.19
CA TRP A 129 19.41 -16.15 -7.02
C TRP A 129 20.52 -16.43 -6.02
N ARG A 130 21.13 -15.37 -5.53
CA ARG A 130 22.02 -15.42 -4.38
C ARG A 130 21.24 -14.91 -3.17
N TRP A 131 21.10 -15.75 -2.15
CA TRP A 131 20.54 -15.34 -0.87
C TRP A 131 21.62 -14.64 -0.07
N ILE A 132 21.43 -13.37 0.22
CA ILE A 132 22.39 -12.55 0.96
C ILE A 132 21.79 -12.06 2.28
N HIS A 133 22.64 -11.96 3.29
CA HIS A 133 22.32 -11.20 4.49
C HIS A 133 22.55 -9.72 4.20
N HIS A 134 21.57 -8.88 4.49
CA HIS A 134 21.68 -7.44 4.32
C HIS A 134 21.42 -6.75 5.66
N PRO A 135 22.35 -5.91 6.18
CA PRO A 135 22.24 -5.33 7.53
C PRO A 135 21.02 -4.40 7.67
N GLU A 136 20.64 -3.72 6.60
CA GLU A 136 19.45 -2.87 6.55
C GLU A 136 18.16 -3.64 6.16
N SER A 137 18.21 -4.97 6.06
CA SER A 137 17.02 -5.78 5.81
C SER A 137 16.33 -6.16 7.11
N ARG A 138 14.99 -6.15 7.09
CA ARG A 138 14.18 -6.64 8.21
C ARG A 138 14.10 -8.16 8.30
N PHE A 139 14.53 -8.85 7.24
CA PHE A 139 14.63 -10.30 7.18
C PHE A 139 16.08 -10.74 7.17
N SER A 140 16.34 -11.94 7.68
CA SER A 140 17.67 -12.55 7.68
C SER A 140 18.24 -12.61 6.27
N GLU A 141 17.44 -12.95 5.26
CA GLU A 141 17.91 -13.18 3.91
C GLU A 141 17.05 -12.43 2.87
N VAL A 142 17.71 -11.83 1.88
CA VAL A 142 17.10 -11.17 0.73
C VAL A 142 17.60 -11.82 -0.56
N ALA A 143 16.81 -11.72 -1.63
CA ALA A 143 17.12 -12.37 -2.90
C ALA A 143 17.87 -11.42 -3.84
N GLU A 144 19.12 -11.70 -4.16
CA GLU A 144 19.87 -10.99 -5.19
C GLU A 144 19.80 -11.73 -6.51
N LEU A 145 19.31 -11.04 -7.54
CA LEU A 145 19.20 -11.52 -8.90
C LEU A 145 20.57 -11.55 -9.55
N LEU A 146 20.99 -12.74 -9.99
CA LEU A 146 22.14 -12.93 -10.88
C LEU A 146 21.75 -12.56 -12.32
N VAL A 147 22.15 -13.31 -13.35
CA VAL A 147 21.82 -12.96 -14.73
C VAL A 147 20.67 -13.82 -15.24
N VAL A 148 19.53 -13.21 -15.59
CA VAL A 148 18.34 -13.90 -16.12
C VAL A 148 17.76 -13.20 -17.34
N TRP A 149 17.07 -13.95 -18.21
CA TRP A 149 16.42 -13.39 -19.40
C TRP A 149 14.96 -13.02 -19.14
N TRP A 150 14.30 -13.79 -18.28
CA TRP A 150 12.91 -13.63 -17.85
C TRP A 150 12.85 -13.57 -16.33
N LEU A 151 12.09 -12.62 -15.81
CA LEU A 151 11.86 -12.45 -14.38
C LEU A 151 10.37 -12.22 -14.16
N ASP A 152 9.77 -13.08 -13.35
CA ASP A 152 8.38 -12.94 -12.90
C ASP A 152 8.33 -13.19 -11.39
N ILE A 153 8.00 -12.16 -10.62
CA ILE A 153 7.91 -12.17 -9.16
C ILE A 153 6.44 -12.10 -8.79
N LYS A 154 5.95 -13.11 -8.08
CA LYS A 154 4.56 -13.21 -7.64
C LYS A 154 4.48 -13.40 -6.14
N GLY A 155 3.67 -12.57 -5.49
CA GLY A 155 3.28 -12.73 -4.09
C GLY A 155 1.80 -13.04 -3.98
N LYS A 156 1.44 -13.74 -2.92
CA LYS A 156 0.06 -14.14 -2.66
C LYS A 156 -0.25 -14.02 -1.17
N ILE A 157 -1.36 -13.39 -0.83
CA ILE A 157 -1.86 -13.28 0.55
C ILE A 157 -3.36 -13.52 0.59
N ASN A 158 -3.86 -14.16 1.65
CA ASN A 158 -5.28 -14.37 1.80
C ASN A 158 -5.99 -13.09 2.27
N SER A 159 -7.08 -12.71 1.62
CA SER A 159 -7.79 -11.45 1.91
C SER A 159 -8.40 -11.41 3.32
N ARG A 160 -8.68 -12.56 3.94
CA ARG A 160 -9.14 -12.67 5.34
C ARG A 160 -8.11 -12.16 6.35
N MET A 161 -6.83 -12.16 5.99
CA MET A 161 -5.76 -11.65 6.87
C MET A 161 -5.73 -10.12 6.90
N LEU A 162 -6.26 -9.47 5.86
CA LEU A 162 -6.31 -8.02 5.74
C LEU A 162 -7.49 -7.45 6.53
N SER A 163 -7.37 -6.18 6.96
CA SER A 163 -8.52 -5.47 7.54
C SER A 163 -9.63 -5.29 6.50
N LYS A 164 -10.87 -5.45 6.97
CA LYS A 164 -12.09 -5.25 6.17
C LYS A 164 -12.29 -3.77 5.80
N TRP A 165 -13.10 -3.54 4.78
CA TRP A 165 -13.48 -2.21 4.27
C TRP A 165 -12.31 -1.23 4.12
N SER A 166 -11.18 -1.73 3.62
CA SER A 166 -9.92 -0.99 3.60
C SER A 166 -9.29 -0.97 2.21
N ASN A 167 -8.84 0.21 1.78
CA ASN A 167 -8.07 0.38 0.54
C ASN A 167 -6.59 0.11 0.80
N TYR A 168 -6.00 -0.77 0.00
CA TYR A 168 -4.61 -1.17 0.08
C TYR A 168 -3.83 -0.82 -1.19
N SER A 169 -2.54 -0.59 -1.01
CA SER A 169 -1.54 -0.47 -2.06
C SER A 169 -0.43 -1.48 -1.79
N ALA A 170 -0.04 -2.24 -2.81
CA ALA A 170 1.06 -3.19 -2.74
C ALA A 170 2.32 -2.63 -3.39
N TYR A 171 3.46 -2.81 -2.73
CA TYR A 171 4.75 -2.27 -3.17
C TYR A 171 5.81 -3.36 -3.23
N LEU A 172 6.59 -3.40 -4.31
CA LEU A 172 7.83 -4.19 -4.34
C LEU A 172 8.93 -3.37 -3.68
N VAL A 173 9.57 -3.92 -2.66
CA VAL A 173 10.69 -3.29 -1.93
C VAL A 173 12.00 -3.95 -2.38
N PHE A 174 12.90 -3.15 -2.93
CA PHE A 174 14.10 -3.65 -3.59
C PHE A 174 15.28 -2.65 -3.55
N LYS A 175 16.45 -3.13 -3.92
CA LYS A 175 17.66 -2.36 -4.18
C LYS A 175 18.24 -2.76 -5.52
N VAL A 176 19.07 -1.89 -6.07
CA VAL A 176 19.76 -2.11 -7.34
C VAL A 176 21.25 -2.05 -7.07
N SER A 177 21.96 -3.13 -7.37
CA SER A 177 23.41 -3.19 -7.29
C SER A 177 24.04 -2.26 -8.35
N ASN A 178 25.25 -1.75 -8.07
CA ASN A 178 26.00 -0.91 -9.01
C ASN A 178 26.32 -1.62 -10.33
N SER A 179 26.31 -2.96 -10.34
CA SER A 179 26.52 -3.79 -11.53
C SER A 179 25.21 -4.18 -12.24
N ALA A 180 24.07 -3.62 -11.84
CA ALA A 180 22.78 -3.97 -12.41
C ALA A 180 22.67 -3.56 -13.88
N SER A 181 21.95 -4.38 -14.65
CA SER A 181 21.75 -4.17 -16.08
C SER A 181 20.42 -4.77 -16.54
N GLY A 182 19.88 -4.25 -17.65
CA GLY A 182 18.72 -4.84 -18.34
C GLY A 182 17.34 -4.52 -17.76
N LEU A 183 17.25 -3.66 -16.73
CA LEU A 183 16.00 -3.26 -16.07
C LEU A 183 15.53 -1.83 -16.42
N SER A 184 16.23 -1.14 -17.32
CA SER A 184 15.84 0.20 -17.83
C SER A 184 14.86 0.09 -19.00
N HIS A 185 15.04 -0.93 -19.86
CA HIS A 185 14.19 -1.18 -21.02
C HIS A 185 14.15 -2.67 -21.37
N PRO A 186 12.99 -3.24 -21.77
CA PRO A 186 11.66 -2.61 -21.87
C PRO A 186 11.01 -2.42 -20.50
N LEU A 187 9.91 -1.63 -20.47
CA LEU A 187 9.11 -1.43 -19.26
C LEU A 187 8.61 -2.77 -18.70
N GLN A 188 8.56 -2.84 -17.38
CA GLN A 188 8.10 -4.02 -16.65
C GLN A 188 6.61 -3.87 -16.35
N GLU A 189 5.87 -4.97 -16.40
CA GLU A 189 4.43 -4.97 -16.10
C GLU A 189 4.22 -5.32 -14.64
N VAL A 190 3.38 -4.56 -13.97
CA VAL A 190 2.96 -4.84 -12.60
C VAL A 190 1.45 -4.98 -12.53
N SER A 191 0.98 -5.84 -11.63
CA SER A 191 -0.44 -5.98 -11.39
C SER A 191 -0.77 -6.46 -9.99
N VAL A 192 -2.01 -6.17 -9.58
CA VAL A 192 -2.67 -6.72 -8.41
C VAL A 192 -4.04 -7.26 -8.81
N THR A 193 -4.40 -8.43 -8.32
CA THR A 193 -5.68 -9.09 -8.56
C THR A 193 -6.31 -9.54 -7.25
N LEU A 194 -7.58 -9.22 -7.05
CA LEU A 194 -8.42 -9.69 -5.94
C LEU A 194 -9.83 -9.95 -6.49
N GLY A 195 -10.31 -11.19 -6.42
CA GLY A 195 -11.60 -11.56 -7.02
C GLY A 195 -11.67 -11.19 -8.51
N SER A 196 -12.66 -10.36 -8.88
CA SER A 196 -12.83 -9.81 -10.23
C SER A 196 -12.02 -8.54 -10.50
N HIS A 197 -11.48 -7.92 -9.45
CA HIS A 197 -10.72 -6.68 -9.58
C HIS A 197 -9.29 -6.96 -10.05
N VAL A 198 -8.87 -6.28 -11.13
CA VAL A 198 -7.52 -6.31 -11.68
C VAL A 198 -7.03 -4.88 -11.85
N SER A 199 -5.94 -4.53 -11.19
CA SER A 199 -5.20 -3.28 -11.41
C SER A 199 -3.84 -3.63 -11.99
N GLY A 200 -3.42 -2.97 -13.06
CA GLY A 200 -2.10 -3.20 -13.65
C GLY A 200 -1.64 -2.05 -14.53
N PHE A 201 -0.33 -1.82 -14.54
CA PHE A 201 0.30 -0.73 -15.30
C PHE A 201 1.78 -1.07 -15.57
N SER A 202 2.46 -0.20 -16.31
CA SER A 202 3.87 -0.38 -16.64
C SER A 202 4.76 0.43 -15.71
N VAL A 203 5.94 -0.10 -15.40
CA VAL A 203 6.92 0.55 -14.52
C VAL A 203 8.33 0.50 -15.11
N ARG A 204 9.19 1.38 -14.61
CA ARG A 204 10.60 1.47 -14.99
C ARG A 204 11.49 1.40 -13.75
N LEU A 205 12.18 0.28 -13.51
CA LEU A 205 13.04 0.13 -12.32
C LEU A 205 14.34 0.95 -12.35
N MET A 206 14.89 1.23 -13.53
CA MET A 206 16.14 2.01 -13.67
C MET A 206 15.97 3.16 -14.65
N GLU A 207 16.55 4.32 -14.31
CA GLU A 207 16.62 5.45 -15.23
C GLU A 207 17.46 5.10 -16.47
N GLU A 208 17.07 5.66 -17.61
CA GLU A 208 17.75 5.44 -18.87
C GLU A 208 19.01 6.30 -18.89
N GLN A 209 20.19 5.68 -18.77
CA GLN A 209 21.43 6.39 -19.01
C GLN A 209 21.54 6.72 -20.50
N GLU A 210 21.87 7.98 -20.82
CA GLU A 210 22.15 8.47 -22.17
C GLU A 210 22.95 7.44 -22.99
N PRO A 211 22.59 7.17 -24.26
CA PRO A 211 23.09 6.05 -25.03
C PRO A 211 24.59 6.22 -25.33
N SER A 212 25.43 5.77 -24.42
CA SER A 212 26.86 5.64 -24.65
C SER A 212 27.09 4.41 -25.53
N ARG A 213 27.01 4.60 -26.85
CA ARG A 213 27.53 3.75 -27.96
C ARG A 213 27.86 2.29 -27.59
N ARG A 214 26.91 1.54 -27.05
CA ARG A 214 27.05 0.08 -26.88
C ARG A 214 26.13 -0.57 -27.89
N ARG A 215 26.74 -1.20 -28.90
CA ARG A 215 26.04 -1.96 -29.92
C ARG A 215 25.10 -2.97 -29.24
N PRO A 216 23.83 -3.09 -29.66
CA PRO A 216 22.98 -4.17 -29.16
C PRO A 216 23.62 -5.49 -29.56
N ILE A 217 23.97 -6.33 -28.58
CA ILE A 217 24.39 -7.71 -28.85
C ILE A 217 23.13 -8.48 -29.24
N LEU A 218 22.75 -8.38 -30.51
CA LEU A 218 21.72 -9.21 -31.14
C LEU A 218 22.30 -10.61 -31.40
N LEU A 219 22.58 -11.36 -30.34
CA LEU A 219 22.73 -12.80 -30.43
C LEU A 219 21.60 -13.39 -29.60
N ARG A 220 20.46 -13.68 -30.24
CA ARG A 220 19.45 -14.56 -29.65
C ARG A 220 20.07 -15.96 -29.54
N PRO A 221 20.34 -16.49 -28.34
CA PRO A 221 20.85 -17.86 -28.22
C PRO A 221 19.82 -18.82 -28.82
N ARG A 222 20.23 -19.90 -29.49
CA ARG A 222 19.32 -20.88 -30.13
C ARG A 222 18.25 -21.44 -29.18
N PHE A 223 18.55 -21.49 -27.89
CA PHE A 223 17.62 -21.84 -26.82
C PHE A 223 16.39 -20.90 -26.76
N MET A 224 16.57 -19.60 -27.00
CA MET A 224 15.51 -18.59 -26.99
C MET A 224 14.53 -18.73 -28.16
N GLN A 225 15.00 -19.17 -29.33
CA GLN A 225 14.15 -19.47 -30.48
C GLN A 225 13.24 -20.68 -30.20
N ASN A 226 13.77 -21.71 -29.54
CA ASN A 226 13.00 -22.90 -29.17
C ASN A 226 11.92 -22.60 -28.11
N PHE A 227 12.19 -21.66 -27.20
CA PHE A 227 11.23 -21.20 -26.19
C PHE A 227 10.07 -20.40 -26.79
N LEU A 228 10.35 -19.38 -27.62
CA LEU A 228 9.29 -18.59 -28.26
C LEU A 228 8.35 -19.47 -29.10
N ARG A 229 8.91 -20.48 -29.77
CA ARG A 229 8.16 -21.47 -30.54
C ARG A 229 7.30 -22.39 -29.67
N ARG A 230 7.69 -22.67 -28.42
CA ARG A 230 6.93 -23.50 -27.47
C ARG A 230 5.89 -22.73 -26.67
N ALA A 231 6.14 -21.44 -26.40
CA ALA A 231 5.27 -20.61 -25.57
C ALA A 231 4.08 -19.99 -26.34
N ASN A 232 3.91 -20.27 -27.64
CA ASN A 232 2.86 -19.69 -28.51
C ASN A 232 2.73 -18.15 -28.41
N LEU A 233 3.83 -17.45 -28.08
CA LEU A 233 3.90 -16.00 -28.13
C LEU A 233 4.16 -15.62 -29.59
N LEU A 234 3.11 -15.11 -30.26
CA LEU A 234 2.98 -14.87 -31.69
C LEU A 234 4.29 -14.47 -32.40
N GLN A 235 4.62 -15.25 -33.43
CA GLN A 235 5.58 -14.89 -34.46
C GLN A 235 4.76 -14.19 -35.56
N GLU A 236 4.75 -12.85 -35.56
CA GLU A 236 4.34 -12.13 -36.77
C GLU A 236 5.18 -12.68 -37.94
N PRO A 237 4.56 -13.14 -39.05
CA PRO A 237 5.31 -13.76 -40.13
C PRO A 237 6.21 -12.70 -40.77
N LEU A 238 7.52 -12.96 -40.79
CA LEU A 238 8.46 -12.17 -41.57
C LEU A 238 8.22 -12.53 -43.05
N GLU A 239 7.32 -11.81 -43.73
CA GLU A 239 7.28 -11.85 -45.18
C GLU A 239 8.57 -11.26 -45.75
N ASP A 240 9.02 -11.96 -46.78
CA ASP A 240 10.28 -11.86 -47.48
C ASP A 240 10.38 -10.52 -48.22
N LEU A 241 11.26 -9.61 -47.79
CA LEU A 241 11.68 -8.47 -48.60
C LEU A 241 13.22 -8.42 -48.63
N ARG A 242 13.79 -9.24 -49.53
CA ARG A 242 15.04 -8.86 -50.21
C ARG A 242 14.72 -7.69 -51.14
N GLU A 243 15.27 -6.52 -50.84
CA GLU A 243 15.56 -5.55 -51.90
C GLU A 243 17.07 -5.28 -51.99
N PRO A 244 17.64 -5.21 -53.21
CA PRO A 244 19.06 -5.01 -53.42
C PRO A 244 19.43 -3.53 -53.19
N LEU A 245 20.65 -3.33 -52.70
CA LEU A 245 21.32 -2.03 -52.62
C LEU A 245 21.23 -1.31 -53.98
N ASN A 246 20.54 -0.18 -54.01
CA ASN A 246 20.69 0.79 -55.09
C ASN A 246 20.90 2.19 -54.49
N ASP A 247 22.10 2.71 -54.72
CA ASP A 247 22.54 4.03 -54.31
C ASP A 247 21.86 5.09 -55.20
N GLN A 248 20.86 5.82 -54.69
CA GLN A 248 20.64 7.23 -55.03
C GLN A 248 19.91 7.93 -53.87
N ALA A 249 20.56 8.96 -53.31
CA ALA A 249 20.02 9.82 -52.28
C ALA A 249 18.85 10.64 -52.83
N VAL A 250 17.66 10.44 -52.26
CA VAL A 250 16.54 11.37 -52.39
C VAL A 250 16.16 11.78 -50.96
N GLU A 251 16.36 13.06 -50.63
CA GLU A 251 15.98 13.63 -49.34
C GLU A 251 14.46 13.50 -49.13
N ALA A 252 14.06 12.64 -48.19
CA ALA A 252 12.70 12.62 -47.68
C ALA A 252 12.52 13.79 -46.69
N PRO A 253 11.37 14.50 -46.72
CA PRO A 253 11.14 15.63 -45.84
C PRO A 253 11.02 15.16 -44.39
N ASN A 254 11.87 15.73 -43.51
CA ASN A 254 11.77 15.61 -42.06
C ASN A 254 10.45 16.22 -41.58
N VAL A 255 9.40 15.41 -41.47
CA VAL A 255 8.23 15.73 -40.65
C VAL A 255 8.33 14.84 -39.41
N PRO A 256 8.65 15.38 -38.21
CA PRO A 256 8.57 14.62 -36.99
C PRO A 256 7.13 14.17 -36.80
N ASP A 257 6.94 12.87 -36.63
CA ASP A 257 5.62 12.26 -36.45
C ASP A 257 5.05 12.72 -35.10
N GLU A 258 4.34 13.85 -35.09
CA GLU A 258 3.70 14.46 -33.91
C GLU A 258 2.82 13.44 -33.18
N GLN A 259 2.29 12.44 -33.88
CA GLN A 259 1.49 11.36 -33.29
C GLN A 259 2.31 10.40 -32.42
N ALA A 260 3.56 10.08 -32.80
CA ALA A 260 4.47 9.27 -31.99
C ALA A 260 4.95 10.04 -30.74
N GLN A 261 5.12 11.36 -30.85
CA GLN A 261 5.45 12.22 -29.72
C GLN A 261 4.27 12.40 -28.77
N VAL A 262 3.04 12.59 -29.28
CA VAL A 262 1.81 12.69 -28.47
C VAL A 262 1.50 11.37 -27.76
N GLN A 263 1.77 10.21 -28.38
CA GLN A 263 1.61 8.91 -27.74
C GLN A 263 2.68 8.68 -26.64
N ALA A 264 3.95 9.00 -26.91
CA ALA A 264 5.01 8.94 -25.89
C ALA A 264 4.77 9.93 -24.73
N GLN A 265 4.09 11.06 -25.01
CA GLN A 265 3.73 12.07 -24.00
C GLN A 265 2.49 11.66 -23.19
N ARG A 266 1.56 10.87 -23.75
CA ARG A 266 0.47 10.22 -23.01
C ARG A 266 0.98 9.09 -22.12
N ASP A 267 1.95 8.30 -22.58
CA ASP A 267 2.52 7.18 -21.81
C ASP A 267 3.42 7.66 -20.66
N ARG A 268 4.04 8.85 -20.77
CA ARG A 268 4.84 9.46 -19.68
C ARG A 268 4.06 9.70 -18.38
N GLY A 269 2.73 9.76 -18.42
CA GLY A 269 1.88 9.89 -17.23
C GLY A 269 1.51 8.56 -16.55
N MET A 270 1.80 7.41 -17.16
CA MET A 270 1.36 6.08 -16.69
C MET A 270 2.52 5.11 -16.39
N VAL A 271 3.77 5.57 -16.38
CA VAL A 271 4.90 4.74 -16.00
C VAL A 271 5.26 5.00 -14.54
N GLY A 272 5.08 3.98 -13.70
CA GLY A 272 5.50 4.05 -12.30
C GLY A 272 7.04 4.13 -12.19
N ILE A 273 7.51 5.04 -11.34
CA ILE A 273 8.94 5.23 -11.05
C ILE A 273 9.21 4.84 -9.59
N PRO A 274 10.29 4.08 -9.31
CA PRO A 274 10.72 3.75 -7.96
C PRO A 274 10.93 4.99 -7.09
N GLN A 275 10.53 4.91 -5.83
CA GLN A 275 10.76 5.92 -4.82
C GLN A 275 11.81 5.44 -3.82
N ARG A 276 12.75 6.32 -3.45
CA ARG A 276 13.75 6.01 -2.42
C ARG A 276 13.16 6.24 -1.03
N ARG A 277 13.30 5.24 -0.16
CA ARG A 277 12.87 5.25 1.24
C ARG A 277 13.98 5.80 2.14
N GLN A 278 13.60 6.15 3.37
CA GLN A 278 14.53 6.62 4.40
C GLN A 278 15.51 5.54 4.89
N ASP A 279 15.11 4.27 4.80
CA ASP A 279 15.91 3.09 5.16
C ASP A 279 16.91 2.67 4.05
N GLY A 280 17.02 3.46 2.98
CA GLY A 280 17.92 3.21 1.86
C GLY A 280 17.39 2.20 0.84
N TRP A 281 16.23 1.58 1.05
CA TRP A 281 15.57 0.74 0.05
C TRP A 281 14.81 1.60 -0.97
N MET A 282 14.55 1.03 -2.14
CA MET A 282 13.62 1.55 -3.13
C MET A 282 12.29 0.82 -2.99
N GLU A 283 11.19 1.50 -3.28
CA GLU A 283 9.89 0.87 -3.41
C GLU A 283 9.20 1.29 -4.71
N ILE A 284 8.42 0.40 -5.29
CA ILE A 284 7.61 0.69 -6.46
C ILE A 284 6.21 0.09 -6.30
N LEU A 285 5.20 0.87 -6.67
CA LEU A 285 3.80 0.43 -6.61
C LEU A 285 3.58 -0.71 -7.62
N LEU A 286 2.94 -1.78 -7.15
CA LEU A 286 2.49 -2.90 -7.98
C LEU A 286 1.02 -2.78 -8.37
N GLY A 287 0.23 -2.11 -7.53
CA GLY A 287 -1.20 -1.89 -7.74
C GLY A 287 -1.91 -1.58 -6.45
N GLU A 288 -3.20 -1.27 -6.60
CA GLU A 288 -4.10 -0.92 -5.50
C GLU A 288 -5.33 -1.83 -5.56
N PHE A 289 -5.96 -2.07 -4.42
CA PHE A 289 -7.16 -2.90 -4.32
C PHE A 289 -7.95 -2.55 -3.06
N TYR A 290 -9.24 -2.85 -3.06
CA TYR A 290 -10.12 -2.69 -1.91
C TYR A 290 -10.45 -4.06 -1.32
N ASN A 291 -10.29 -4.22 -0.01
CA ASN A 291 -10.68 -5.43 0.69
C ASN A 291 -12.00 -5.16 1.43
N GLU A 292 -13.08 -5.83 1.02
CA GLU A 292 -14.42 -5.69 1.62
C GLU A 292 -14.53 -6.57 2.87
N GLU A 293 -15.11 -7.77 2.75
CA GLU A 293 -15.32 -8.67 3.88
C GLU A 293 -14.19 -9.69 4.07
N GLY A 294 -13.27 -9.77 3.11
CA GLY A 294 -12.17 -10.73 3.08
C GLY A 294 -12.59 -12.12 2.54
N ASP A 295 -13.67 -12.21 1.78
CA ASP A 295 -14.16 -13.45 1.17
C ASP A 295 -13.79 -13.61 -0.31
N ASP A 296 -13.20 -12.59 -0.93
CA ASP A 296 -12.71 -12.54 -2.32
C ASP A 296 -11.52 -13.49 -2.63
N GLY A 297 -11.14 -14.34 -1.68
CA GLY A 297 -10.06 -15.32 -1.84
C GLY A 297 -8.68 -14.73 -1.57
N ASP A 298 -7.76 -14.88 -2.54
CA ASP A 298 -6.37 -14.48 -2.35
C ASP A 298 -6.02 -13.27 -3.22
N VAL A 299 -5.40 -12.27 -2.62
CA VAL A 299 -4.77 -11.16 -3.33
C VAL A 299 -3.48 -11.67 -3.97
N THR A 300 -3.36 -11.49 -5.28
CA THR A 300 -2.15 -11.82 -6.05
C THR A 300 -1.49 -10.54 -6.52
N MET A 301 -0.20 -10.36 -6.23
CA MET A 301 0.60 -9.24 -6.73
C MET A 301 1.72 -9.75 -7.64
N SER A 302 1.93 -9.09 -8.77
CA SER A 302 2.89 -9.54 -9.80
C SER A 302 3.80 -8.39 -10.25
N PHE A 303 5.06 -8.74 -10.49
CA PHE A 303 6.03 -7.93 -11.21
C PHE A 303 6.65 -8.79 -12.31
N SER A 304 6.55 -8.37 -13.56
CA SER A 304 6.95 -9.15 -14.74
C SER A 304 7.88 -8.35 -15.65
N ALA A 305 9.08 -8.88 -15.87
CA ALA A 305 10.10 -8.36 -16.76
C ALA A 305 10.51 -9.43 -17.79
N ILE A 306 9.52 -9.89 -18.56
CA ILE A 306 9.70 -10.97 -19.56
C ILE A 306 9.97 -10.46 -20.98
N LYS A 307 9.73 -9.18 -21.24
CA LYS A 307 9.84 -8.58 -22.58
C LYS A 307 11.29 -8.20 -22.93
N GLY A 308 11.55 -8.04 -24.23
CA GLY A 308 12.76 -7.38 -24.77
C GLY A 308 14.02 -8.23 -24.86
N GLY A 309 14.03 -9.45 -24.31
CA GLY A 309 15.12 -10.40 -24.52
C GLY A 309 16.48 -9.93 -24.02
N ASN A 310 16.57 -8.88 -23.19
CA ASN A 310 17.82 -8.43 -22.58
C ASN A 310 18.07 -9.19 -21.27
N PRO A 311 19.32 -9.61 -21.00
CA PRO A 311 19.69 -10.17 -19.71
C PRO A 311 19.54 -9.11 -18.61
N LYS A 312 19.00 -9.52 -17.46
CA LYS A 312 18.66 -8.72 -16.29
C LYS A 312 19.49 -9.19 -15.12
N SER A 313 20.05 -8.27 -14.35
CA SER A 313 20.86 -8.61 -13.18
C SER A 313 20.94 -7.51 -12.14
N GLY A 314 21.35 -7.88 -10.93
CA GLY A 314 21.67 -6.95 -9.84
C GLY A 314 20.46 -6.41 -9.08
N LEU A 315 19.27 -6.96 -9.28
CA LEU A 315 18.08 -6.63 -8.49
C LEU A 315 18.14 -7.35 -7.14
N ILE A 316 18.12 -6.62 -6.04
CA ILE A 316 18.08 -7.18 -4.69
C ILE A 316 16.66 -6.99 -4.15
N VAL A 317 15.90 -8.06 -3.99
CA VAL A 317 14.50 -8.02 -3.55
C VAL A 317 14.42 -8.32 -2.07
N GLN A 318 13.83 -7.40 -1.30
CA GLN A 318 13.49 -7.65 0.10
C GLN A 318 12.16 -8.39 0.20
N GLY A 319 11.14 -7.93 -0.54
CA GLY A 319 9.81 -8.50 -0.47
C GLY A 319 8.74 -7.62 -1.11
N ILE A 320 7.48 -8.02 -0.93
CA ILE A 320 6.29 -7.24 -1.29
C ILE A 320 5.61 -6.75 0.00
N GLU A 321 5.45 -5.44 0.13
CA GLU A 321 4.83 -4.79 1.28
C GLU A 321 3.42 -4.31 0.92
N ILE A 322 2.44 -4.69 1.72
CA ILE A 322 1.02 -4.35 1.55
C ILE A 322 0.64 -3.38 2.66
N ARG A 323 0.22 -2.18 2.29
CA ARG A 323 -0.10 -1.09 3.22
C ARG A 323 -1.42 -0.42 2.88
N PRO A 324 -2.09 0.23 3.84
CA PRO A 324 -3.22 1.09 3.55
C PRO A 324 -2.84 2.17 2.56
N LYS A 325 -3.73 2.44 1.60
CA LYS A 325 -3.58 3.56 0.68
C LYS A 325 -3.67 4.85 1.49
N LYS A 326 -2.60 5.64 1.49
CA LYS A 326 -2.63 6.96 2.11
C LYS A 326 -3.52 7.86 1.26
N LEU A 327 -4.65 8.27 1.82
CA LEU A 327 -5.46 9.32 1.21
C LEU A 327 -4.62 10.60 1.22
N VAL A 328 -4.24 11.07 0.04
CA VAL A 328 -3.60 12.38 -0.12
C VAL A 328 -4.56 13.40 0.48
N GLY A 329 -4.05 14.22 1.40
CA GLY A 329 -4.86 15.17 2.16
C GLY A 329 -5.76 15.98 1.23
N PHE A 330 -7.06 16.01 1.55
CA PHE A 330 -8.07 16.85 0.91
C PHE A 330 -7.56 18.30 0.81
N ASP A 331 -7.10 18.70 -0.37
CA ASP A 331 -7.10 20.11 -0.75
C ASP A 331 -8.51 20.40 -1.28
N SER A 332 -9.20 21.35 -0.66
CA SER A 332 -10.65 21.54 -0.73
C SER A 332 -11.18 22.14 -2.06
N SER A 333 -10.59 21.82 -3.21
CA SER A 333 -10.82 22.56 -4.47
C SER A 333 -11.14 21.73 -5.72
N SER A 334 -11.45 20.42 -5.62
CA SER A 334 -12.02 19.70 -6.77
C SER A 334 -13.01 18.61 -6.36
N ARG A 335 -14.31 18.87 -6.53
CA ARG A 335 -15.39 17.89 -6.43
C ARG A 335 -15.56 17.17 -7.77
N SER A 336 -15.37 15.86 -7.81
CA SER A 336 -16.09 14.96 -8.71
C SER A 336 -17.01 14.06 -7.88
N ILE A 337 -18.16 13.68 -8.45
CA ILE A 337 -19.38 13.27 -7.72
C ILE A 337 -19.46 11.76 -7.42
N ASP A 338 -18.42 10.97 -7.71
CA ASP A 338 -18.53 9.51 -7.68
C ASP A 338 -17.91 8.81 -6.44
N ASP A 339 -17.28 9.55 -5.52
CA ASP A 339 -16.69 8.99 -4.29
C ASP A 339 -17.62 9.09 -3.06
N LYS A 340 -18.82 8.49 -3.13
CA LYS A 340 -19.81 8.59 -2.03
C LYS A 340 -19.71 7.54 -0.92
N ASN A 341 -18.80 6.57 -0.98
CA ASN A 341 -18.72 5.48 0.01
C ASN A 341 -17.39 5.34 0.75
N VAL A 342 -16.48 6.31 0.69
CA VAL A 342 -15.17 6.19 1.34
C VAL A 342 -14.99 7.31 2.38
N THR A 343 -15.18 6.96 3.65
CA THR A 343 -14.80 7.75 4.84
C THR A 343 -15.45 9.14 4.98
N PHE A 344 -16.78 9.19 5.01
CA PHE A 344 -17.52 10.29 5.67
C PHE A 344 -17.48 10.12 7.21
N GLY A 345 -16.28 10.01 7.80
CA GLY A 345 -16.11 9.61 9.20
C GLY A 345 -15.54 10.68 10.13
N ASN A 346 -14.46 11.37 9.77
CA ASN A 346 -13.56 11.81 10.86
C ASN A 346 -13.67 13.29 11.26
N ARG A 347 -14.46 14.10 10.56
CA ARG A 347 -14.76 15.49 10.99
C ARG A 347 -16.23 15.71 11.33
N LEU A 348 -17.10 14.94 10.71
CA LEU A 348 -18.53 14.99 10.96
C LEU A 348 -18.94 14.17 12.16
N VAL A 349 -18.29 13.06 12.53
CA VAL A 349 -18.74 12.26 13.70
C VAL A 349 -18.58 13.02 15.02
N VAL A 350 -17.50 13.78 15.22
CA VAL A 350 -17.38 14.62 16.43
C VAL A 350 -18.41 15.76 16.38
N GLN A 351 -18.59 16.41 15.22
CA GLN A 351 -19.59 17.48 15.07
C GLN A 351 -21.05 16.96 15.17
N PHE A 352 -21.34 15.76 14.68
CA PHE A 352 -22.65 15.10 14.71
C PHE A 352 -22.93 14.50 16.08
N MET A 353 -21.95 13.92 16.77
CA MET A 353 -22.14 13.45 18.16
C MET A 353 -22.33 14.62 19.13
N ILE A 354 -21.64 15.75 18.91
CA ILE A 354 -21.92 17.01 19.63
C ILE A 354 -23.34 17.52 19.35
N ARG A 355 -23.85 17.34 18.13
CA ARG A 355 -25.18 17.82 17.72
C ARG A 355 -26.33 16.88 18.11
N ALA A 356 -26.10 15.58 18.11
CA ALA A 356 -27.09 14.56 18.46
C ALA A 356 -27.37 14.51 19.98
N LYS A 357 -26.33 14.65 20.83
CA LYS A 357 -26.54 14.79 22.29
C LYS A 357 -27.09 16.15 22.71
N GLY A 358 -26.96 17.18 21.87
CA GLY A 358 -27.60 18.47 22.10
C GLY A 358 -29.13 18.42 21.98
N GLN A 359 -29.66 17.57 21.10
CA GLN A 359 -31.11 17.46 20.88
C GLN A 359 -31.82 16.49 21.85
N GLU A 360 -31.14 15.49 22.40
CA GLU A 360 -31.71 14.59 23.41
C GLU A 360 -31.84 15.25 24.80
N CYS A 361 -30.99 16.24 25.12
CA CYS A 361 -31.15 17.02 26.36
C CYS A 361 -32.28 18.06 26.30
N GLU A 362 -32.65 18.55 25.11
CA GLU A 362 -33.77 19.50 24.94
C GLU A 362 -35.14 18.83 25.05
N THR A 363 -35.25 17.52 24.77
CA THR A 363 -36.51 16.77 24.85
C THR A 363 -36.77 16.12 26.21
N ALA A 364 -35.80 16.17 27.14
CA ALA A 364 -35.92 15.61 28.50
C ALA A 364 -36.26 16.65 29.58
N GLN A 365 -36.26 17.96 29.26
CA GLN A 365 -36.57 19.03 30.23
C GLN A 365 -38.05 19.47 30.25
N ASP A 366 -38.91 18.94 29.38
CA ASP A 366 -40.34 19.32 29.30
C ASP A 366 -41.31 18.33 29.99
N LEU A 367 -40.82 17.40 30.82
CA LEU A 367 -41.67 16.45 31.57
C LEU A 367 -41.47 16.53 33.10
N SER A 368 -41.21 17.71 33.65
CA SER A 368 -41.34 17.95 35.09
C SER A 368 -42.32 19.10 35.39
N GLY A 369 -43.61 18.82 35.30
CA GLY A 369 -44.65 19.76 35.70
C GLY A 369 -46.03 19.11 35.78
N SER A 370 -46.42 18.74 37.00
CA SER A 370 -47.79 18.44 37.46
C SER A 370 -48.62 17.39 36.70
N ASP A 371 -48.84 16.23 37.30
CA ASP A 371 -50.12 16.01 37.99
C ASP A 371 -50.17 14.71 38.80
N ARG A 372 -50.75 14.82 40.00
CA ARG A 372 -51.18 13.72 40.86
C ARG A 372 -52.45 13.09 40.27
N ILE A 373 -52.49 11.79 39.94
CA ILE A 373 -53.74 11.00 40.02
C ILE A 373 -53.47 9.53 40.43
N VAL A 374 -53.81 9.25 41.69
CA VAL A 374 -54.55 8.12 42.31
C VAL A 374 -54.39 6.68 41.77
N MET A 375 -54.06 5.79 42.71
CA MET A 375 -54.22 4.33 42.63
C MET A 375 -55.68 3.88 42.60
N THR A 376 -55.99 2.92 41.73
CA THR A 376 -56.97 1.84 41.94
C THR A 376 -56.53 0.61 41.17
#